data_AF-A0A938MRC9-F1
#
_entry.id   AF-A0A938MRC9-F1
#
_cell.length_a   1.000
_cell.length_b   1.000
_cell.length_c   1.000
_cell.angle_alpha   90.00
_cell.angle_beta   90.00
_cell.angle_gamma   90.00
#
_symmetry.space_group_name_H-M   'P 1'
#
loop_
_entity.id
_entity.type
_entity.pdbx_description
1 polymer ?
#
loop_
_entity_poly.entity_id
_entity_poly.type
_entity_poly.pdbx_seq_one_letter_code
_entity_poly.pdbx_strand_id
1 'polypeptide(L)' 'MSLPNLFATWSSSQLWYSVPLIVTISLVYGATRHELMVPILQHAWRTAKWIVGFMAIVVAILVAFSCVV' A
#
# COMPACT_ATOMS: atom_id res chain seq x y z
N MET A 1 -5.98 18.10 -14.22
CA MET A 1 -6.89 18.14 -13.02
C MET A 1 -6.09 18.68 -11.84
N SER A 2 -6.48 19.80 -11.19
CA SER A 2 -5.61 20.49 -10.23
C SER A 2 -5.33 19.66 -8.97
N LEU A 3 -4.07 19.71 -8.46
CA LEU A 3 -3.57 19.02 -7.26
C LEU A 3 -4.56 18.97 -6.05
N PRO A 4 -5.30 20.04 -5.70
CA PRO A 4 -6.30 20.00 -4.63
C PRO A 4 -7.41 18.96 -4.82
N ASN A 5 -7.77 18.62 -6.06
CA ASN A 5 -8.86 17.67 -6.32
C ASN A 5 -8.46 16.21 -6.03
N LEU A 6 -7.17 15.87 -6.08
CA LEU A 6 -6.68 14.52 -5.74
C LEU A 6 -6.83 14.23 -4.25
N PHE A 7 -6.56 15.23 -3.40
CA PHE A 7 -6.76 15.10 -1.95
C PHE A 7 -8.24 15.14 -1.58
N ALA A 8 -9.05 15.93 -2.30
CA ALA A 8 -10.49 16.00 -2.07
C ALA A 8 -11.20 14.66 -2.38
N THR A 9 -10.83 13.95 -3.44
CA THR A 9 -11.41 12.64 -3.76
C THR A 9 -10.89 11.52 -2.87
N TRP A 10 -9.73 11.68 -2.23
CA TRP A 10 -9.12 10.66 -1.34
C TRP A 10 -10.05 10.29 -0.17
N SER A 11 -10.76 11.27 0.39
CA SER A 11 -11.75 11.04 1.46
C SER A 11 -12.98 10.25 0.99
N SER A 12 -13.33 10.30 -0.30
CA SER A 12 -14.41 9.50 -0.91
C SER A 12 -13.90 8.22 -1.58
N SER A 13 -12.59 8.01 -1.59
CA SER A 13 -11.96 6.89 -2.28
C SER A 13 -11.91 5.65 -1.38
N GLN A 14 -12.18 4.49 -1.98
CA GLN A 14 -12.03 3.17 -1.33
C GLN A 14 -10.58 2.83 -0.92
N LEU A 15 -9.63 3.76 -1.10
CA LEU A 15 -8.23 3.60 -0.73
C LEU A 15 -8.03 3.31 0.76
N TRP A 16 -8.96 3.72 1.63
CA TRP A 16 -8.95 3.34 3.04
C TRP A 16 -8.95 1.83 3.28
N TYR A 17 -9.56 1.04 2.38
CA TYR A 17 -9.55 -0.42 2.48
C TYR A 17 -8.18 -1.05 2.16
N SER A 18 -7.25 -0.29 1.57
CA SER A 18 -5.90 -0.79 1.30
C SER A 18 -5.13 -1.08 2.59
N VAL A 19 -5.34 -0.31 3.65
CA VAL A 19 -4.64 -0.50 4.94
C VAL A 19 -4.93 -1.87 5.54
N PRO A 20 -6.19 -2.26 5.83
CA PRO A 20 -6.48 -3.58 6.37
C PRO A 20 -6.06 -4.70 5.39
N LEU A 21 -6.23 -4.52 4.08
CA LEU A 21 -5.80 -5.50 3.07
C LEU A 21 -4.29 -5.77 3.13
N ILE A 22 -3.47 -4.72 3.14
CA ILE A 22 -2.01 -4.85 3.17
C ILE A 22 -1.57 -5.55 4.47
N VAL A 23 -2.19 -5.18 5.60
CA VAL A 23 -1.91 -5.81 6.90
C VAL A 23 -2.26 -7.30 6.87
N THR A 24 -3.48 -7.65 6.45
CA THR A 24 -3.93 -9.05 6.40
C THR A 24 -3.06 -9.89 5.47
N ILE A 25 -2.81 -9.44 4.23
CA ILE A 25 -2.02 -10.19 3.24
C ILE A 25 -0.58 -10.39 3.73
N SER A 26 0.04 -9.35 4.28
CA SER A 26 1.43 -9.41 4.74
C SER A 26 1.57 -10.35 5.95
N LEU A 27 0.62 -10.30 6.88
CA LEU A 27 0.62 -11.17 8.06
C LEU A 27 0.38 -12.63 7.70
N VAL A 28 -0.60 -12.91 6.83
CA VAL A 28 -0.90 -14.28 6.35
C VAL A 28 0.33 -14.85 5.63
N TYR A 29 0.98 -14.06 4.77
CA TYR A 29 2.20 -14.48 4.08
C TYR A 29 3.36 -14.80 5.05
N GLY A 30 3.51 -14.03 6.13
CA GLY A 30 4.53 -14.30 7.15
C GLY A 30 4.22 -15.57 7.97
N ALA A 31 2.95 -15.76 8.30
CA ALA A 31 2.47 -16.84 9.17
C ALA A 31 2.48 -18.23 8.51
N THR A 32 2.37 -18.32 7.18
CA THR A 32 2.45 -19.63 6.48
C THR A 32 3.85 -20.21 6.41
N ARG A 33 4.89 -19.37 6.58
CA ARG A 33 6.29 -19.78 6.40
C ARG A 33 7.06 -20.00 7.70
N HIS A 34 6.64 -19.37 8.79
CA HIS A 34 7.34 -19.43 10.06
C HIS A 34 6.36 -19.62 11.21
N GLU A 35 6.77 -20.44 12.17
CA GLU A 35 6.02 -20.77 13.40
C GLU A 35 6.38 -19.86 14.59
N LEU A 36 7.51 -19.15 14.50
CA LEU A 36 7.97 -18.20 15.52
C LEU A 36 7.46 -16.78 15.22
N MET A 37 6.94 -16.11 16.25
CA MET A 37 6.28 -14.79 16.12
C MET A 37 7.20 -13.69 15.55
N VAL A 38 8.47 -13.68 15.93
CA VAL A 38 9.46 -12.68 15.48
C VAL A 38 9.73 -12.76 13.96
N PRO A 39 10.09 -13.93 13.40
CA PRO A 39 10.31 -14.04 11.95
C PRO A 39 9.04 -13.83 11.11
N ILE A 40 7.84 -14.13 11.64
CA ILE A 40 6.56 -13.80 10.99
C ILE A 40 6.48 -12.29 10.76
N LEU A 41 6.70 -11.50 11.82
CA LEU A 41 6.55 -10.04 11.74
C LEU A 41 7.63 -9.39 10.86
N GLN A 42 8.86 -9.92 10.87
CA GLN A 42 9.94 -9.44 10.00
C GLN A 42 9.64 -9.68 8.51
N HIS A 43 9.13 -10.86 8.17
CA HIS A 43 8.75 -11.19 6.80
C HIS A 43 7.52 -10.39 6.36
N ALA A 44 6.50 -10.32 7.21
CA ALA A 44 5.31 -9.50 6.97
C ALA A 44 5.69 -8.03 6.73
N TRP A 45 6.58 -7.45 7.54
CA TRP A 45 7.05 -6.08 7.36
C TRP A 45 7.80 -5.87 6.04
N ARG A 46 8.67 -6.81 5.66
CA ARG A 46 9.36 -6.74 4.37
C ARG A 46 8.37 -6.78 3.20
N THR A 47 7.38 -7.66 3.25
CA THR A 47 6.33 -7.76 2.23
C THR A 47 5.47 -6.50 2.17
N ALA A 48 5.04 -5.97 3.32
CA ALA A 48 4.27 -4.74 3.40
C ALA A 48 5.04 -3.56 2.77
N LYS A 49 6.34 -3.41 3.06
CA LYS A 49 7.18 -2.37 2.46
C LYS A 49 7.25 -2.48 0.93
N TRP A 50 7.34 -3.69 0.40
CA TRP A 50 7.34 -3.90 -1.06
C TRP A 50 6.00 -3.53 -1.70
N ILE A 51 4.88 -3.93 -1.08
CA ILE A 51 3.54 -3.59 -1.57
C ILE A 51 3.33 -2.07 -1.55
N VAL A 52 3.64 -1.42 -0.43
CA VAL A 52 3.51 0.04 -0.30
C VAL A 52 4.43 0.78 -1.28
N GLY A 53 5.68 0.32 -1.42
CA GLY A 53 6.65 0.91 -2.36
C GLY A 53 6.18 0.80 -3.81
N PHE A 54 5.68 -0.36 -4.21
CA PHE A 54 5.12 -0.56 -5.55
C PHE A 54 3.91 0.35 -5.79
N MET A 55 2.97 0.41 -4.85
CA MET A 55 1.79 1.29 -4.96
C MET A 55 2.19 2.77 -5.01
N ALA A 56 3.21 3.18 -4.25
CA ALA A 56 3.73 4.55 -4.28
C ALA A 56 4.30 4.92 -5.66
N ILE A 57 5.00 4.00 -6.32
CA ILE A 57 5.51 4.20 -7.69
C ILE A 57 4.34 4.41 -8.66
N VAL A 58 3.29 3.58 -8.58
CA VAL A 58 2.09 3.72 -9.42
C VAL A 58 1.44 5.09 -9.21
N VAL A 59 1.28 5.52 -7.95
CA VAL A 59 0.75 6.86 -7.63
C VAL A 59 1.64 7.96 -8.19
N ALA A 60 2.96 7.86 -8.05
CA ALA A 60 3.90 8.84 -8.59
C ALA A 60 3.77 8.97 -10.11
N ILE A 61 3.62 7.85 -10.83
CA ILE A 61 3.38 7.84 -12.28
C ILE A 61 2.04 8.51 -12.59
N LEU A 62 0.95 8.13 -11.91
CA LEU A 62 -0.37 8.72 -12.14
C LEU A 62 -0.38 10.23 -11.87
N VAL A 63 0.31 10.69 -10.84
CA VAL A 63 0.48 12.13 -10.55
C VAL A 63 1.29 12.81 -11.64
N ALA A 64 2.36 12.20 -12.14
CA ALA A 64 3.12 12.74 -13.26
C ALA A 64 2.26 12.90 -14.52
N PHE A 65 1.46 11.88 -14.87
CA PHE A 65 0.51 11.95 -15.99
C PHE A 65 -0.56 13.02 -15.77
N SER A 66 -1.15 13.08 -14.57
CA SER A 66 -2.15 14.10 -14.23
C SER A 66 -1.58 15.52 -14.12
N CYS A 67 -0.26 15.67 -13.96
CA CYS A 67 0.42 16.96 -13.98
C CYS A 67 0.63 17.44 -15.43
N VAL A 68 0.86 16.49 -16.35
CA VAL A 68 1.01 16.76 -17.78
C VAL A 68 -0.34 17.10 -18.45
N VAL A 69 -1.46 16.60 -17.92
CA VAL A 69 -2.83 16.77 -18.46
C VAL A 69 -3.67 17.76 -17.63
#